data_AF-A0A9P5ZCP0-F1
#
_entry.id   AF-A0A9P5ZCP0-F1
#
_cell.length_a   1.000
_cell.length_b   1.000
_cell.length_c   1.000
_cell.angle_alpha   90.00
_cell.angle_beta   90.00
_cell.angle_gamma   90.00
#
_symmetry.space_group_name_H-M   'P 1'
#
loop_
_entity.id
_entity.type
_entity.pdbx_description
1 polymer ?
#
loop_
_entity_poly.entity_id
_entity_poly.type
_entity_poly.pdbx_seq_one_letter_code
_entity_poly.pdbx_strand_id
1 'polypeptide(L)'
;MAQTVQRASGSGKRKARDDSSDAPATPKKAKTATARKSTGGRAPAPLSRKSTGRTSTGNQGAQPKKPHRFRPGTVALREIRKYQKSTDLLLQKLPFSRIVREITQEMTTNTNFTNSADLRWQSSALLALQEATEAYLVHLFEDANLCAIHAKRVTIMTRDIQLARRIRGPWGGLG
;
A
#
# COMPACT_ATOMS: atom_id res chain seq x y z
N MET A 1 34.27 70.40 25.14
CA MET A 1 33.99 69.72 23.85
C MET A 1 32.47 69.55 23.71
N ALA A 2 31.93 69.27 22.52
CA ALA A 2 30.49 69.38 22.17
C ALA A 2 29.56 68.50 23.08
N GLN A 3 28.29 68.84 23.40
CA GLN A 3 27.13 69.33 22.60
C GLN A 3 26.65 68.29 21.55
N THR A 4 25.36 67.99 21.31
CA THR A 4 24.00 68.41 21.80
C THR A 4 23.10 67.16 21.96
N VAL A 5 22.14 67.03 22.91
CA VAL A 5 20.75 67.57 22.96
C VAL A 5 19.97 67.33 21.64
N GLN A 6 18.84 66.59 21.61
CA GLN A 6 17.46 67.10 21.87
C GLN A 6 16.41 66.05 22.33
N ARG A 7 15.32 66.56 22.97
CA ARG A 7 14.01 65.95 23.33
C ARG A 7 13.03 65.95 22.12
N ALA A 8 11.84 65.32 22.06
CA ALA A 8 11.10 64.25 22.77
C ALA A 8 10.07 63.66 21.75
N SER A 9 8.76 63.34 21.87
CA SER A 9 7.67 63.21 22.88
C SER A 9 6.42 62.65 22.12
N GLY A 10 5.33 62.09 22.67
CA GLY A 10 4.92 61.73 24.05
C GLY A 10 3.38 61.72 24.21
N SER A 11 2.78 60.73 24.91
CA SER A 11 1.31 60.51 25.15
C SER A 11 0.48 60.03 23.94
N GLY A 12 -0.60 59.22 24.06
CA GLY A 12 -1.09 58.45 25.22
C GLY A 12 -2.50 57.80 25.09
N LYS A 13 -2.60 56.53 25.53
CA LYS A 13 -3.73 55.85 26.23
C LYS A 13 -5.21 56.22 25.89
N ARG A 14 -5.95 55.32 25.21
CA ARG A 14 -7.40 55.02 25.46
C ARG A 14 -7.83 53.64 24.87
N LYS A 15 -9.08 53.19 25.08
CA LYS A 15 -9.40 51.76 25.34
C LYS A 15 -10.82 51.28 24.87
N ALA A 16 -10.85 50.08 24.26
CA ALA A 16 -11.94 49.07 24.19
C ALA A 16 -13.22 49.27 23.34
N ARG A 17 -13.88 48.12 23.07
CA ARG A 17 -15.23 47.82 22.50
C ARG A 17 -15.34 47.81 20.95
N ASP A 18 -16.08 46.88 20.32
CA ASP A 18 -16.53 45.54 20.74
C ASP A 18 -16.84 44.64 19.50
N ASP A 19 -17.27 43.40 19.73
CA ASP A 19 -17.57 42.35 18.71
C ASP A 19 -18.80 42.62 17.79
N SER A 20 -18.70 42.23 16.50
CA SER A 20 -19.80 41.60 15.71
C SER A 20 -19.40 41.21 14.27
N SER A 21 -19.25 39.91 14.02
CA SER A 21 -19.62 39.10 12.83
C SER A 21 -19.80 39.68 11.39
N ASP A 22 -19.18 38.95 10.44
CA ASP A 22 -19.65 38.60 9.07
C ASP A 22 -19.51 39.59 7.87
N ALA A 23 -19.48 39.02 6.65
CA ALA A 23 -19.28 39.71 5.36
C ALA A 23 -20.20 39.12 4.27
N PRO A 24 -20.56 39.84 3.17
CA PRO A 24 -19.75 39.68 1.93
C PRO A 24 -19.87 40.80 0.84
N ALA A 25 -19.10 40.58 -0.25
CA ALA A 25 -19.41 40.89 -1.67
C ALA A 25 -19.32 42.34 -2.23
N THR A 26 -18.84 42.43 -3.48
CA THR A 26 -18.63 43.65 -4.27
C THR A 26 -19.59 43.77 -5.47
N PRO A 27 -20.05 44.98 -5.85
CA PRO A 27 -20.99 45.19 -6.96
C PRO A 27 -20.35 45.21 -8.37
N LYS A 28 -21.17 45.00 -9.40
CA LYS A 28 -20.80 44.99 -10.84
C LYS A 28 -21.22 46.29 -11.55
N LYS A 29 -20.63 46.55 -12.73
CA LYS A 29 -21.29 47.25 -13.85
C LYS A 29 -20.75 46.75 -15.20
N ALA A 30 -21.52 46.95 -16.28
CA ALA A 30 -21.29 46.34 -17.60
C ALA A 30 -21.69 47.30 -18.74
N LYS A 31 -21.41 46.94 -20.00
CA LYS A 31 -22.09 47.49 -21.20
C LYS A 31 -21.99 46.57 -22.43
N THR A 32 -22.98 46.71 -23.29
CA THR A 32 -23.28 46.01 -24.56
C THR A 32 -22.67 46.74 -25.77
N ALA A 33 -22.70 46.27 -27.03
CA ALA A 33 -22.72 44.93 -27.66
C ALA A 33 -22.67 45.14 -29.20
N THR A 34 -22.26 44.13 -29.98
CA THR A 34 -22.57 44.02 -31.44
C THR A 34 -22.61 42.55 -31.87
N ALA A 35 -23.42 42.23 -32.87
CA ALA A 35 -23.56 40.88 -33.40
C ALA A 35 -22.91 40.73 -34.79
N ARG A 36 -22.28 39.58 -35.05
CA ARG A 36 -22.06 39.06 -36.40
C ARG A 36 -22.44 37.59 -36.45
N LYS A 37 -23.34 37.25 -37.38
CA LYS A 37 -23.85 35.90 -37.62
C LYS A 37 -23.12 35.31 -38.82
N SER A 38 -22.26 34.31 -38.60
CA SER A 38 -21.60 33.56 -39.67
C SER A 38 -22.03 32.09 -39.63
N THR A 39 -22.47 31.58 -40.78
CA THR A 39 -22.95 30.20 -40.95
C THR A 39 -21.81 29.18 -40.86
N GLY A 40 -22.05 28.07 -40.16
CA GLY A 40 -21.02 27.06 -39.90
C GLY A 40 -21.56 25.81 -39.19
N GLY A 41 -22.71 25.30 -39.64
CA GLY A 41 -23.35 24.14 -39.01
C GLY A 41 -22.54 22.86 -39.21
N ARG A 42 -21.87 22.39 -38.15
CA ARG A 42 -21.17 21.10 -38.16
C ARG A 42 -22.18 19.98 -37.89
N ALA A 43 -22.52 19.23 -38.94
CA ALA A 43 -23.52 18.15 -38.86
C ALA A 43 -23.13 17.05 -37.84
N PRO A 44 -24.11 16.41 -37.18
CA PRO A 44 -23.85 15.26 -36.30
C PRO A 44 -23.34 14.07 -37.12
N ALA A 45 -22.33 13.36 -36.60
CA ALA A 45 -21.78 12.18 -37.26
C ALA A 45 -22.80 11.02 -37.28
N PRO A 46 -22.90 10.27 -38.40
CA PRO A 46 -23.92 9.23 -38.54
C PRO A 46 -23.65 8.03 -37.61
N LEU A 47 -24.67 7.63 -36.85
CA LEU A 47 -24.68 6.39 -36.08
C LEU A 47 -24.70 5.19 -37.03
N SER A 48 -23.55 4.55 -37.22
CA SER A 48 -23.45 3.32 -38.03
C SER A 48 -24.10 2.14 -37.31
N ARG A 49 -25.40 1.96 -37.52
CA ARG A 49 -26.08 0.68 -37.30
C ARG A 49 -25.64 -0.29 -38.40
N LYS A 50 -24.78 -1.26 -38.09
CA LYS A 50 -24.65 -2.48 -38.89
C LYS A 50 -25.39 -3.62 -38.20
N SER A 51 -26.34 -4.21 -38.92
CA SER A 51 -27.20 -5.28 -38.43
C SER A 51 -26.48 -6.64 -38.36
N THR A 52 -27.12 -7.57 -37.66
CA THR A 52 -26.80 -9.01 -37.58
C THR A 52 -26.47 -9.64 -38.93
N GLY A 53 -25.39 -10.43 -39.01
CA GLY A 53 -25.03 -11.13 -40.25
C GLY A 53 -23.97 -12.21 -40.10
N ARG A 54 -24.43 -13.46 -39.91
CA ARG A 54 -23.73 -14.75 -40.14
C ARG A 54 -22.47 -15.04 -39.30
N THR A 55 -22.54 -16.17 -38.61
CA THR A 55 -21.38 -16.99 -38.24
C THR A 55 -20.51 -17.28 -39.47
N SER A 56 -19.20 -17.08 -39.33
CA SER A 56 -18.20 -17.72 -40.18
C SER A 56 -17.26 -18.53 -39.30
N THR A 57 -17.18 -19.84 -39.56
CA THR A 57 -16.22 -20.77 -38.95
C THR A 57 -14.82 -20.53 -39.53
N GLY A 58 -14.27 -19.35 -39.23
CA GLY A 58 -12.93 -18.94 -39.63
C GLY A 58 -11.85 -19.70 -38.86
N ASN A 59 -11.55 -20.92 -39.30
CA ASN A 59 -10.40 -21.70 -38.82
C ASN A 59 -9.07 -21.11 -39.35
N GLN A 60 -8.81 -19.85 -39.00
CA GLN A 60 -7.54 -19.18 -39.27
C GLN A 60 -6.65 -19.37 -38.04
N GLY A 61 -5.46 -19.97 -38.25
CA GLY A 61 -4.54 -20.33 -37.19
C GLY A 61 -4.29 -19.17 -36.23
N ALA A 62 -4.69 -19.35 -34.97
CA ALA A 62 -4.66 -18.31 -33.96
C ALA A 62 -3.21 -17.96 -33.59
N GLN A 63 -2.64 -16.99 -34.31
CA GLN A 63 -1.32 -16.40 -34.04
C GLN A 63 -1.17 -16.12 -32.55
N PRO A 64 -0.10 -16.62 -31.89
CA PRO A 64 0.00 -16.59 -30.44
C PRO A 64 -0.08 -15.15 -29.93
N LYS A 65 -1.16 -14.85 -29.19
CA LYS A 65 -1.42 -13.51 -28.67
C LYS A 65 -0.24 -13.08 -27.80
N LYS A 66 0.48 -12.04 -28.22
CA LYS A 66 1.66 -11.52 -27.53
C LYS A 66 1.34 -11.30 -26.04
N PRO A 67 2.18 -11.78 -25.10
CA PRO A 67 1.86 -11.72 -23.68
C PRO A 67 1.71 -10.27 -23.21
N HIS A 68 0.62 -9.98 -22.51
CA HIS A 68 0.29 -8.62 -22.07
C HIS A 68 1.22 -8.17 -20.94
N ARG A 69 2.18 -7.28 -21.26
CA ARG A 69 3.07 -6.66 -20.27
C ARG A 69 2.35 -5.55 -19.51
N PHE A 70 2.04 -5.81 -18.24
CA PHE A 70 1.51 -4.79 -17.33
C PHE A 70 2.55 -3.68 -17.01
N ARG A 71 2.08 -2.49 -16.62
CA ARG A 71 2.94 -1.43 -16.09
C ARG A 71 3.60 -1.88 -14.77
N PRO A 72 4.81 -1.39 -14.43
CA PRO A 72 5.44 -1.66 -13.13
C PRO A 72 4.48 -1.40 -11.95
N GLY A 73 4.58 -2.22 -10.89
CA GLY A 73 3.69 -2.16 -9.72
C GLY A 73 2.25 -2.65 -9.94
N THR A 74 1.74 -2.72 -11.17
CA THR A 74 0.32 -3.08 -11.44
C THR A 74 -0.01 -4.53 -11.07
N VAL A 75 0.97 -5.44 -11.19
CA VAL A 75 0.81 -6.85 -10.79
C VAL A 75 0.90 -6.97 -9.26
N ALA A 76 1.96 -6.42 -8.65
CA ALA A 76 2.13 -6.39 -7.20
C ALA A 76 0.93 -5.78 -6.44
N LEU A 77 0.37 -4.65 -6.91
CA LEU A 77 -0.81 -4.04 -6.30
C LEU A 77 -2.09 -4.91 -6.43
N ARG A 78 -2.16 -5.79 -7.43
CA ARG A 78 -3.24 -6.79 -7.56
C ARG A 78 -3.01 -7.96 -6.61
N GLU A 79 -1.77 -8.41 -6.48
CA GLU A 79 -1.37 -9.51 -5.59
C GLU A 79 -1.55 -9.13 -4.12
N ILE A 80 -1.06 -7.95 -3.70
CA ILE A 80 -1.27 -7.40 -2.35
C ILE A 80 -2.77 -7.40 -2.00
N ARG A 81 -3.63 -6.84 -2.88
CA ARG A 81 -5.09 -6.81 -2.67
C ARG A 81 -5.77 -8.18 -2.71
N LYS A 82 -5.17 -9.17 -3.37
CA LYS A 82 -5.65 -10.56 -3.34
C LYS A 82 -5.29 -11.19 -1.99
N TYR A 83 -4.01 -11.17 -1.64
CA TYR A 83 -3.48 -11.83 -0.45
C TYR A 83 -3.96 -11.22 0.86
N GLN A 84 -4.20 -9.90 0.92
CA GLN A 84 -4.86 -9.24 2.06
C GLN A 84 -6.37 -9.52 2.18
N LYS A 85 -6.99 -10.18 1.19
CA LYS A 85 -8.41 -10.59 1.23
C LYS A 85 -8.60 -12.09 1.48
N SER A 86 -7.64 -12.92 1.06
CA SER A 86 -7.62 -14.36 1.33
C SER A 86 -7.03 -14.67 2.70
N THR A 87 -7.49 -15.73 3.35
CA THR A 87 -6.85 -16.34 4.53
C THR A 87 -6.27 -17.72 4.19
N ASP A 88 -5.85 -17.90 2.93
CA ASP A 88 -5.27 -19.16 2.43
C ASP A 88 -3.80 -19.27 2.87
N LEU A 89 -3.41 -20.45 3.37
CA LEU A 89 -2.02 -20.75 3.70
C LEU A 89 -1.15 -20.76 2.43
N LEU A 90 -0.03 -20.03 2.48
CA LEU A 90 0.84 -19.73 1.34
C LEU A 90 2.05 -20.66 1.26
N LEU A 91 2.50 -21.26 2.36
CA LEU A 91 3.60 -22.23 2.36
C LEU A 91 3.12 -23.62 1.91
N GLN A 92 3.98 -24.31 1.15
CA GLN A 92 3.68 -25.67 0.71
C GLN A 92 3.77 -26.65 1.90
N LYS A 93 2.67 -27.38 2.14
CA LYS A 93 2.51 -28.26 3.31
C LYS A 93 3.55 -29.36 3.43
N LEU A 94 3.99 -29.94 2.30
CA LEU A 94 4.97 -31.04 2.30
C LEU A 94 6.39 -30.56 2.65
N PRO A 95 6.96 -29.51 2.02
CA PRO A 95 8.21 -28.89 2.50
C PRO A 95 8.16 -28.45 3.96
N PHE A 96 7.08 -27.78 4.40
CA PHE A 96 6.93 -27.36 5.80
C PHE A 96 6.95 -28.55 6.77
N SER A 97 6.17 -29.60 6.49
CA SER A 97 6.13 -30.85 7.26
C SER A 97 7.49 -31.56 7.36
N ARG A 98 8.33 -31.48 6.32
CA ARG A 98 9.71 -32.01 6.35
C ARG A 98 10.59 -31.22 7.33
N ILE A 99 10.60 -29.89 7.20
CA ILE A 99 11.41 -28.99 8.06
C ILE A 99 11.02 -29.14 9.54
N VAL A 100 9.72 -29.21 9.85
CA VAL A 100 9.26 -29.44 11.24
C VAL A 100 9.81 -30.76 11.80
N ARG A 101 9.81 -31.85 11.01
CA ARG A 101 10.31 -33.16 11.43
C ARG A 101 11.83 -33.20 11.56
N GLU A 102 12.55 -32.54 10.67
CA GLU A 102 14.01 -32.37 10.68
C GLU A 102 14.47 -31.69 11.97
N ILE A 103 13.89 -30.52 12.30
CA ILE A 103 14.15 -29.79 13.55
C ILE A 103 13.76 -30.64 14.78
N THR A 104 12.63 -31.36 14.71
CA THR A 104 12.19 -32.24 15.80
C THR A 104 13.18 -33.37 16.06
N GLN A 105 13.77 -33.93 15.00
CA GLN A 105 14.78 -34.98 15.10
C GLN A 105 16.07 -34.46 15.73
N GLU A 106 16.59 -33.30 15.28
CA GLU A 106 17.75 -32.63 15.89
C GLU A 106 17.53 -32.34 17.38
N MET A 107 16.38 -31.75 17.73
CA MET A 107 16.04 -31.44 19.11
C MET A 107 15.95 -32.70 19.99
N THR A 108 15.46 -33.83 19.47
CA THR A 108 15.34 -35.07 20.25
C THR A 108 16.62 -35.89 20.35
N THR A 109 17.50 -35.85 19.34
CA THR A 109 18.85 -36.42 19.46
C THR A 109 19.69 -35.67 20.48
N ASN A 110 19.53 -34.34 20.56
CA ASN A 110 20.34 -33.49 21.44
C ASN A 110 19.89 -33.51 22.92
N THR A 111 18.66 -33.97 23.23
CA THR A 111 18.11 -33.96 24.60
C THR A 111 18.14 -35.32 25.32
N ASN A 112 18.86 -36.33 24.80
CA ASN A 112 18.99 -37.68 25.40
C ASN A 112 17.64 -38.36 25.74
N PHE A 113 16.56 -38.06 25.01
CA PHE A 113 15.27 -38.69 25.25
C PHE A 113 15.33 -40.16 24.80
N THR A 114 15.31 -41.09 25.76
CA THR A 114 15.61 -42.52 25.53
C THR A 114 14.54 -43.28 24.72
N ASN A 115 13.44 -42.61 24.37
CA ASN A 115 12.33 -43.15 23.58
C ASN A 115 12.07 -42.34 22.29
N SER A 116 13.10 -41.73 21.69
CA SER A 116 13.03 -40.97 20.41
C SER A 116 12.70 -41.81 19.16
N ALA A 117 12.01 -42.94 19.31
CA ALA A 117 11.60 -43.82 18.21
C ALA A 117 10.38 -43.24 17.48
N ASP A 118 10.63 -42.48 16.40
CA ASP A 118 9.64 -41.93 15.45
C ASP A 118 8.52 -41.10 16.11
N LEU A 119 8.81 -39.83 16.44
CA LEU A 119 7.81 -38.88 16.94
C LEU A 119 6.67 -38.65 15.93
N ARG A 120 5.50 -39.20 16.25
CA ARG A 120 4.32 -39.25 15.37
C ARG A 120 3.54 -37.92 15.41
N TRP A 121 3.75 -37.09 14.40
CA TRP A 121 3.03 -35.83 14.22
C TRP A 121 1.56 -36.01 13.79
N GLN A 122 0.64 -35.39 14.52
CA GLN A 122 -0.76 -35.23 14.12
C GLN A 122 -0.89 -34.19 12.99
N SER A 123 -1.80 -34.43 12.04
CA SER A 123 -2.04 -33.52 10.90
C SER A 123 -2.50 -32.12 11.32
N SER A 124 -3.39 -32.01 12.31
CA SER A 124 -3.84 -30.74 12.88
C SER A 124 -2.72 -29.97 13.58
N ALA A 125 -1.81 -30.64 14.28
CA ALA A 125 -0.66 -30.00 14.92
C ALA A 125 0.28 -29.36 13.88
N LEU A 126 0.53 -30.04 12.76
CA LEU A 126 1.31 -29.48 11.64
C LEU A 126 0.61 -28.30 10.97
N LEU A 127 -0.73 -28.28 10.90
CA LEU A 127 -1.50 -27.14 10.40
C LEU A 127 -1.42 -25.95 11.36
N ALA A 128 -1.62 -26.16 12.66
CA ALA A 128 -1.53 -25.10 13.67
C ALA A 128 -0.13 -24.47 13.73
N LEU A 129 0.93 -25.27 13.61
CA LEU A 129 2.30 -24.75 13.47
C LEU A 129 2.48 -23.94 12.18
N GLN A 130 1.88 -24.36 11.06
CA GLN A 130 1.95 -23.61 9.80
C GLN A 130 1.23 -22.26 9.92
N GLU A 131 0.02 -22.24 10.47
CA GLU A 131 -0.78 -21.03 10.71
C GLU A 131 -0.04 -20.04 11.63
N ALA A 132 0.49 -20.50 12.76
CA ALA A 132 1.27 -19.67 13.68
C ALA A 132 2.56 -19.11 13.02
N THR A 133 3.26 -19.93 12.22
CA THR A 133 4.49 -19.52 11.53
C THR A 133 4.21 -18.49 10.45
N GLU A 134 3.20 -18.71 9.61
CA GLU A 134 2.83 -17.75 8.55
C GLU A 134 2.31 -16.44 9.15
N ALA A 135 1.48 -16.50 10.20
CA ALA A 135 1.01 -15.31 10.91
C ALA A 135 2.18 -14.52 11.52
N TYR A 136 3.15 -15.17 12.18
CA TYR A 136 4.33 -14.49 12.72
C TYR A 136 5.16 -13.80 11.62
N LEU A 137 5.39 -14.50 10.49
CA LEU A 137 6.16 -13.96 9.37
C LEU A 137 5.47 -12.75 8.72
N VAL A 138 4.14 -12.78 8.54
CA VAL A 138 3.38 -11.64 7.98
C VAL A 138 3.57 -10.39 8.85
N HIS A 139 3.31 -10.46 10.15
CA HIS A 139 3.47 -9.30 11.04
C HIS A 139 4.93 -8.82 11.10
N LEU A 140 5.92 -9.72 11.07
CA LEU A 140 7.33 -9.33 11.03
C LEU A 140 7.73 -8.62 9.72
N PHE A 141 7.13 -9.00 8.59
CA PHE A 141 7.33 -8.32 7.32
C PHE A 141 6.59 -6.97 7.25
N GLU A 142 5.48 -6.80 7.95
CA GLU A 142 4.82 -5.50 8.13
C GLU A 142 5.70 -4.53 8.93
N ASP A 143 6.26 -4.97 10.06
CA ASP A 143 7.24 -4.20 10.86
C ASP A 143 8.50 -3.83 10.04
N ALA A 144 9.03 -4.79 9.26
CA ALA A 144 10.17 -4.55 8.38
C ALA A 144 9.84 -3.61 7.21
N ASN A 145 8.61 -3.62 6.69
CA ASN A 145 8.15 -2.69 5.66
C ASN A 145 8.06 -1.25 6.20
N LEU A 146 7.58 -1.06 7.44
CA LEU A 146 7.62 0.24 8.11
C LEU A 146 9.07 0.75 8.27
N CYS A 147 10.01 -0.13 8.61
CA CYS A 147 11.44 0.22 8.66
C CYS A 147 12.01 0.63 7.29
N ALA A 148 11.61 -0.04 6.21
CA ALA A 148 12.01 0.31 4.85
C ALA A 148 11.44 1.68 4.41
N ILE A 149 10.17 1.95 4.70
CA ILE A 149 9.49 3.23 4.43
C ILE A 149 10.12 4.38 5.21
N HIS A 150 10.41 4.19 6.51
CA HIS A 150 11.14 5.16 7.34
C HIS A 150 12.50 5.53 6.71
N ALA A 151 13.21 4.53 6.17
CA ALA A 151 14.45 4.71 5.42
C ALA A 151 14.26 5.15 3.95
N LYS A 152 13.10 5.71 3.58
CA LYS A 152 12.73 6.25 2.26
C LYS A 152 12.87 5.25 1.10
N ARG A 153 12.63 3.96 1.34
CA ARG A 153 12.70 2.89 0.33
C ARG A 153 11.36 2.18 0.15
N VAL A 154 11.18 1.59 -1.03
CA VAL A 154 10.07 0.67 -1.36
C VAL A 154 10.51 -0.79 -1.25
N THR A 155 11.82 -1.06 -1.36
CA THR A 155 12.39 -2.41 -1.26
C THR A 155 12.87 -2.69 0.17
N ILE A 156 12.28 -3.72 0.80
CA ILE A 156 12.74 -4.28 2.07
C ILE A 156 14.12 -4.93 1.92
N MET A 157 14.91 -4.89 2.98
CA MET A 157 16.27 -5.43 3.05
C MET A 157 16.47 -6.20 4.37
N THR A 158 17.51 -7.05 4.42
CA THR A 158 17.85 -7.85 5.62
C THR A 158 17.98 -7.00 6.89
N ARG A 159 18.58 -5.82 6.79
CA ARG A 159 18.70 -4.85 7.89
C ARG A 159 17.36 -4.38 8.46
N ASP A 160 16.31 -4.34 7.66
CA ASP A 160 14.98 -3.88 8.09
C ASP A 160 14.30 -4.95 8.94
N ILE A 161 14.45 -6.22 8.55
CA ILE A 161 14.01 -7.38 9.33
C ILE A 161 14.83 -7.50 10.63
N GLN A 162 16.16 -7.31 10.56
CA GLN A 162 17.02 -7.31 11.75
C GLN A 162 16.65 -6.18 12.73
N LEU A 163 16.32 -4.98 12.22
CA LEU A 163 15.86 -3.86 13.03
C LEU A 163 14.49 -4.15 13.68
N ALA A 164 13.52 -4.65 12.91
CA ALA A 164 12.20 -5.05 13.42
C ALA A 164 12.32 -6.11 14.53
N ARG A 165 13.10 -7.17 14.31
CA ARG A 165 13.39 -8.21 15.33
C ARG A 165 14.01 -7.61 16.60
N ARG A 166 14.93 -6.65 16.46
CA ARG A 166 15.58 -5.98 17.59
C ARG A 166 14.63 -5.07 18.37
N ILE A 167 13.74 -4.34 17.69
CA ILE A 167 12.76 -3.42 18.31
C ILE A 167 11.68 -4.21 19.07
N ARG A 168 11.24 -5.36 18.54
CA ARG A 168 10.34 -6.28 19.26
C ARG A 168 10.93 -6.90 20.54
N GLY A 169 12.23 -6.75 20.78
CA GLY A 169 12.93 -7.35 21.91
C GLY A 169 12.96 -8.89 21.86
N PRO A 170 13.34 -9.55 22.97
CA PRO A 170 13.45 -11.01 23.04
C PRO A 170 12.12 -11.69 22.68
N TRP A 171 11.09 -11.45 23.50
CA TRP A 171 9.79 -12.13 23.45
C TRP A 171 9.03 -12.02 22.13
N GLY A 172 9.28 -10.97 21.32
CA GLY A 172 8.58 -10.75 20.06
C GLY A 172 9.42 -10.97 18.79
N GLY A 173 10.76 -11.03 18.90
CA GLY A 173 11.67 -11.01 17.75
C GLY A 173 12.93 -11.86 17.87
N LEU A 174 13.33 -12.29 19.07
CA LEU A 174 14.36 -13.31 19.30
C LEU A 174 13.77 -14.42 20.19
N GLY A 175 12.90 -15.24 19.57
CA GLY A 175 12.61 -16.59 20.07
C GLY A 175 13.83 -17.49 19.98
#